data_AF-A0AAJ5YTX5-F1
#
_entry.id   AF-A0AAJ5YTX5-F1
#
_cell.length_a   1.000
_cell.length_b   1.000
_cell.length_c   1.000
_cell.angle_alpha   90.00
_cell.angle_beta   90.00
_cell.angle_gamma   90.00
#
_symmetry.space_group_name_H-M   'P 1'
#
loop_
_entity.id
_entity.type
_entity.pdbx_description
1 polymer ?
#
loop_
_entity_poly.entity_id
_entity_poly.type
_entity_poly.pdbx_seq_one_letter_code
_entity_poly.pdbx_strand_id
1 'polypeptide(L)'
;MGDDAGGDPVGNTSVFPPPPKTYEVFTEENVLWLQVLQAELDRSGQRESFRSMAPEDRRALQTQLLQDASDRDLDGTDDASKKERDVVLPDIDLIELMPPDISWIEQDGGYQLFGQRWPIPEATPTLEQLGIPRMFPPEPFDHAEALRTLLRTMLFTYYQLTNDLLQPIQPYEASGGGSVPTAASATESQQLFNSNATEEKQQENLEAAPVADGVADVTTTRLRDHLQHLETTVINFQYLMNQLRPVQASASLEMLLEEQVKRREEQTKALRDKCESIRDAIGKLSF
;
A
#
# COMPACT_ATOMS: atom_id res chain seq x y z
N MET A 1 -19.85 34.23 20.11
CA MET A 1 -21.09 33.98 20.89
C MET A 1 -21.54 32.56 20.58
N GLY A 2 -21.29 31.51 21.37
CA GLY A 2 -20.35 31.25 22.47
C GLY A 2 -19.43 30.09 22.05
N ASP A 3 -18.19 29.97 22.52
CA ASP A 3 -17.76 29.59 23.88
C ASP A 3 -18.57 28.42 24.46
N ASP A 4 -18.01 27.21 24.37
CA ASP A 4 -17.35 26.50 25.49
C ASP A 4 -17.53 24.98 25.39
N ALA A 5 -16.40 24.27 25.32
CA ALA A 5 -16.21 22.93 25.90
C ALA A 5 -14.71 22.64 25.92
N GLY A 6 -13.99 23.37 26.77
CA GLY A 6 -12.72 22.91 27.31
C GLY A 6 -12.92 21.78 28.32
N GLY A 7 -12.01 20.80 28.32
CA GLY A 7 -11.85 19.74 29.32
C GLY A 7 -11.29 18.47 28.65
N ASP A 8 -10.06 18.01 28.84
CA ASP A 8 -9.00 18.33 29.81
C ASP A 8 -7.62 18.14 29.14
N PRO A 9 -6.62 19.00 29.41
CA PRO A 9 -5.23 18.76 29.03
C PRO A 9 -4.45 18.21 30.23
N VAL A 10 -4.52 16.91 30.52
CA VAL A 10 -3.62 16.29 31.52
C VAL A 10 -3.25 14.86 31.13
N GLY A 11 -1.98 14.66 30.76
CA GLY A 11 -1.30 13.37 30.91
C GLY A 11 -0.63 12.78 29.66
N ASN A 12 0.51 13.36 29.26
CA ASN A 12 1.59 12.71 28.51
C ASN A 12 1.72 11.23 28.95
N THR A 13 1.54 10.21 28.12
CA THR A 13 2.63 9.57 27.34
C THR A 13 2.12 8.73 26.13
N SER A 14 0.91 8.93 25.62
CA SER A 14 0.46 8.16 24.46
C SER A 14 0.90 8.82 23.16
N VAL A 15 1.79 8.15 22.42
CA VAL A 15 2.18 8.51 21.04
C VAL A 15 1.03 8.28 20.05
N PHE A 16 -0.01 7.57 20.48
CA PHE A 16 -1.14 7.21 19.65
C PHE A 16 -2.38 8.07 19.97
N PRO A 17 -3.11 8.53 18.93
CA PRO A 17 -4.38 9.21 19.14
C PRO A 17 -5.38 8.26 19.83
N PRO A 18 -6.28 8.79 20.68
CA PRO A 18 -7.35 7.98 21.24
C PRO A 18 -8.26 7.45 20.12
N PRO A 19 -8.92 6.29 20.33
CA PRO A 19 -9.87 5.76 19.37
C PRO A 19 -11.04 6.74 19.12
N PRO A 20 -11.69 6.70 17.95
CA PRO A 20 -12.84 7.55 17.66
C PRO A 20 -13.98 7.33 18.65
N LYS A 21 -14.63 8.40 19.13
CA LYS A 21 -15.72 8.34 20.13
C LYS A 21 -16.89 7.41 19.76
N THR A 22 -17.04 7.05 18.49
CA THR A 22 -18.05 6.10 18.02
C THR A 22 -17.98 4.74 18.74
N TYR A 23 -16.84 4.33 19.28
CA TYR A 23 -16.75 3.07 20.04
C TYR A 23 -17.68 3.03 21.25
N GLU A 24 -18.02 4.17 21.85
CA GLU A 24 -18.90 4.23 23.04
C GLU A 24 -20.33 3.81 22.71
N VAL A 25 -20.73 3.91 21.43
CA VAL A 25 -22.06 3.52 20.95
C VAL A 25 -22.18 2.00 20.78
N PHE A 26 -21.07 1.27 20.66
CA PHE A 26 -21.05 -0.19 20.45
C PHE A 26 -21.30 -0.97 21.76
N THR A 27 -22.55 -0.91 22.25
CA THR A 27 -23.03 -1.72 23.38
C THR A 27 -23.73 -3.00 22.89
N GLU A 28 -23.77 -4.06 23.71
CA GLU A 28 -24.48 -5.31 23.36
C GLU A 28 -25.97 -5.05 23.05
N GLU A 29 -26.59 -4.16 23.82
CA GLU A 29 -27.99 -3.76 23.63
C GLU A 29 -28.19 -3.08 22.28
N ASN A 30 -27.35 -2.10 21.92
CA ASN A 30 -27.46 -1.38 20.65
C ASN A 30 -27.23 -2.31 19.44
N VAL A 31 -26.37 -3.33 19.59
CA VAL A 31 -26.15 -4.35 18.56
C VAL A 31 -27.39 -5.22 18.36
N LEU A 32 -28.10 -5.60 19.44
CA LEU A 32 -29.36 -6.34 19.34
C LEU A 32 -30.45 -5.49 18.66
N TRP A 33 -30.56 -4.22 19.03
CA TRP A 33 -31.49 -3.30 18.38
C TRP A 33 -31.19 -3.11 16.90
N LEU A 34 -29.92 -3.05 16.53
CA LEU A 34 -29.50 -3.00 15.13
C LEU A 34 -29.91 -4.27 14.36
N GLN A 35 -29.84 -5.46 14.97
CA GLN A 35 -30.31 -6.69 14.31
C GLN A 35 -31.81 -6.65 14.05
N VAL A 36 -32.60 -6.18 15.02
CA VAL A 36 -34.05 -6.00 14.86
C VAL A 36 -34.37 -4.98 13.77
N LEU A 37 -33.69 -3.83 13.79
CA LEU A 37 -33.84 -2.78 12.77
C LEU A 37 -33.50 -3.31 11.37
N GLN A 38 -32.40 -4.05 11.24
CA GLN A 38 -32.00 -4.66 9.96
C GLN A 38 -33.07 -5.63 9.45
N ALA A 39 -33.64 -6.47 10.34
CA ALA A 39 -34.71 -7.39 9.96
C ALA A 39 -35.98 -6.66 9.48
N GLU A 40 -36.37 -5.55 10.09
CA GLU A 40 -37.52 -4.75 9.65
C GLU A 40 -37.22 -3.95 8.36
N LEU A 41 -36.00 -3.45 8.19
CA LEU A 41 -35.56 -2.80 6.94
C LEU A 41 -35.55 -3.78 5.77
N ASP A 42 -35.17 -5.03 6.01
CA ASP A 42 -35.19 -6.10 4.99
C ASP A 42 -36.63 -6.51 4.65
N ARG A 43 -37.54 -6.55 5.63
CA ARG A 43 -38.99 -6.81 5.39
C ARG A 43 -39.67 -5.70 4.60
N SER A 44 -39.34 -4.45 4.90
CA SER A 44 -39.89 -3.27 4.22
C SER A 44 -39.23 -2.96 2.88
N GLY A 45 -38.04 -3.52 2.61
CA GLY A 45 -37.27 -3.28 1.40
C GLY A 45 -36.65 -1.88 1.32
N GLN A 46 -36.56 -1.15 2.44
CA GLN A 46 -36.15 0.26 2.48
C GLN A 46 -34.68 0.47 2.87
N ARG A 47 -33.85 -0.58 2.87
CA ARG A 47 -32.47 -0.57 3.38
C ARG A 47 -31.58 0.51 2.76
N GLU A 48 -31.62 0.68 1.44
CA GLU A 48 -30.82 1.68 0.72
C GLU A 48 -31.36 3.10 0.91
N SER A 49 -32.68 3.24 0.95
CA SER A 49 -33.35 4.52 1.23
C SER A 49 -33.01 5.00 2.64
N PHE A 50 -32.96 4.09 3.61
CA PHE A 50 -32.61 4.41 5.00
C PHE A 50 -31.20 5.00 5.11
N ARG A 51 -30.21 4.47 4.38
CA ARG A 51 -28.82 4.99 4.45
C ARG A 51 -28.68 6.41 3.91
N SER A 52 -29.41 6.74 2.85
CA SER A 52 -29.32 8.02 2.14
C SER A 52 -30.19 9.14 2.74
N MET A 53 -31.10 8.81 3.66
CA MET A 53 -31.96 9.78 4.34
C MET A 53 -31.18 10.71 5.30
N ALA A 54 -31.76 11.88 5.59
CA ALA A 54 -31.23 12.83 6.56
C ALA A 54 -31.28 12.25 7.99
N PRO A 55 -30.33 12.61 8.89
CA PRO A 55 -30.24 12.02 10.23
C PRO A 55 -31.52 12.11 11.07
N GLU A 56 -32.27 13.22 10.97
CA GLU A 56 -33.52 13.41 11.72
C GLU A 56 -34.63 12.47 11.22
N ASP A 57 -34.82 12.40 9.91
CA ASP A 57 -35.82 11.52 9.28
C ASP A 57 -35.50 10.04 9.52
N ARG A 58 -34.21 9.68 9.49
CA ARG A 58 -33.75 8.32 9.80
C ARG A 58 -34.08 7.92 11.22
N ARG A 59 -33.83 8.80 12.19
CA ARG A 59 -34.14 8.55 13.60
C ARG A 59 -35.64 8.36 13.80
N ALA A 60 -36.46 9.23 13.20
CA ALA A 60 -37.91 9.10 13.28
C ALA A 60 -38.39 7.74 12.72
N LEU A 61 -37.86 7.33 11.56
CA LEU A 61 -38.21 6.05 10.95
C LEU A 61 -37.69 4.86 11.76
N GLN A 62 -36.48 4.95 12.32
CA GLN A 62 -35.92 3.94 13.24
C GLN A 62 -36.83 3.77 14.46
N THR A 63 -37.16 4.86 15.16
CA THR A 63 -38.05 4.81 16.33
C THR A 63 -39.40 4.20 15.97
N GLN A 64 -39.98 4.59 14.82
CA GLN A 64 -41.24 4.03 14.34
C GLN A 64 -41.15 2.51 14.08
N LEU A 65 -40.10 2.04 13.41
CA LEU A 65 -39.92 0.62 13.09
C LEU A 65 -39.67 -0.21 14.36
N LEU A 66 -38.86 0.29 15.28
CA LEU A 66 -38.59 -0.39 16.55
C LEU A 66 -39.84 -0.44 17.44
N GLN A 67 -40.64 0.62 17.44
CA GLN A 67 -41.91 0.64 18.16
C GLN A 67 -42.90 -0.38 17.58
N ASP A 68 -43.08 -0.41 16.25
CA ASP A 68 -43.93 -1.42 15.58
C ASP A 68 -43.43 -2.85 15.84
N ALA A 69 -42.11 -3.09 15.83
CA ALA A 69 -41.55 -4.38 16.19
C ALA A 69 -41.86 -4.78 17.64
N SER A 70 -41.73 -3.83 18.58
CA SER A 70 -42.05 -4.09 19.99
C SER A 70 -43.54 -4.36 20.21
N ASP A 71 -44.44 -3.64 19.53
CA ASP A 71 -45.88 -3.82 19.64
C ASP A 71 -46.34 -5.17 19.05
N ARG A 72 -45.69 -5.66 17.98
CA ARG A 72 -45.96 -6.97 17.38
C ARG A 72 -45.63 -8.13 18.32
N ASP A 73 -44.53 -8.05 19.06
CA ASP A 73 -44.15 -9.09 20.04
C ASP A 73 -45.11 -9.10 21.26
N LEU A 74 -45.78 -7.98 21.56
CA LEU A 74 -46.74 -7.84 22.64
C LEU A 74 -48.14 -8.39 22.32
N ASP A 75 -48.48 -8.63 21.05
CA ASP A 75 -49.81 -9.12 20.64
C ASP A 75 -50.00 -10.64 20.87
N GLY A 76 -48.92 -11.37 21.14
CA GLY A 76 -48.93 -12.82 21.38
C GLY A 76 -48.94 -13.26 22.86
N THR A 77 -48.89 -12.34 23.83
CA THR A 77 -48.72 -12.67 25.25
C THR A 77 -49.88 -12.13 26.10
N ASP A 78 -50.37 -12.95 27.04
CA ASP A 78 -51.49 -12.62 27.93
C ASP A 78 -51.37 -11.23 28.60
N ASP A 79 -52.51 -10.54 28.69
CA ASP A 79 -52.72 -9.14 29.10
C ASP A 79 -52.12 -8.78 30.49
N ALA A 80 -51.75 -9.78 31.30
CA ALA A 80 -51.14 -9.61 32.61
C ALA A 80 -49.63 -9.29 32.57
N SER A 81 -48.92 -9.67 31.50
CA SER A 81 -47.47 -9.39 31.32
C SER A 81 -47.16 -8.13 30.50
N LYS A 82 -48.19 -7.45 29.97
CA LYS A 82 -48.08 -6.25 29.12
C LYS A 82 -47.58 -4.98 29.84
N LYS A 83 -47.54 -4.95 31.18
CA LYS A 83 -47.32 -3.72 31.96
C LYS A 83 -45.91 -3.46 32.46
N GLU A 84 -44.96 -4.39 32.32
CA GLU A 84 -43.67 -4.32 33.04
C GLU A 84 -42.41 -4.44 32.19
N ARG A 85 -42.51 -4.44 30.86
CA ARG A 85 -41.31 -4.26 30.02
C ARG A 85 -41.26 -2.81 29.58
N ASP A 86 -40.63 -1.98 30.39
CA ASP A 86 -40.22 -0.64 30.01
C ASP A 86 -39.11 -0.81 28.96
N VAL A 87 -39.50 -1.02 27.70
CA VAL A 87 -38.58 -1.15 26.59
C VAL A 87 -38.05 0.24 26.30
N VAL A 88 -36.84 0.53 26.77
CA VAL A 88 -36.15 1.79 26.47
C VAL A 88 -35.62 1.68 25.05
N LEU A 89 -36.15 2.49 24.14
CA LEU A 89 -35.64 2.57 22.78
C LEU A 89 -34.31 3.32 22.77
N PRO A 90 -33.36 2.95 21.89
CA PRO A 90 -32.11 3.70 21.73
C PRO A 90 -32.36 5.10 21.16
N ASP A 91 -31.82 6.13 21.82
CA ASP A 91 -31.84 7.53 21.34
C ASP A 91 -30.78 7.84 20.27
N ILE A 92 -29.92 6.86 19.96
CA ILE A 92 -28.76 6.99 19.09
C ILE A 92 -29.12 6.50 17.68
N ASP A 93 -28.52 7.11 16.65
CA ASP A 93 -28.68 6.67 15.27
C ASP A 93 -27.91 5.35 15.06
N LEU A 94 -28.63 4.25 14.88
CA LEU A 94 -28.03 2.91 14.78
C LEU A 94 -27.22 2.74 13.49
N ILE A 95 -27.27 3.68 12.55
CA ILE A 95 -26.42 3.65 11.35
C ILE A 95 -24.93 3.77 11.68
N GLU A 96 -24.56 4.41 12.79
CA GLU A 96 -23.15 4.56 13.20
C GLU A 96 -22.49 3.21 13.52
N LEU A 97 -23.31 2.20 13.83
CA LEU A 97 -22.89 0.82 14.09
C LEU A 97 -22.78 0.00 12.79
N MET A 98 -23.25 0.53 11.66
CA MET A 98 -23.15 -0.14 10.38
C MET A 98 -21.79 0.13 9.72
N PRO A 99 -21.29 -0.82 8.89
CA PRO A 99 -20.12 -0.57 8.07
C PRO A 99 -20.35 0.66 7.16
N PRO A 100 -19.32 1.50 6.94
CA PRO A 100 -19.42 2.63 6.04
C PRO A 100 -19.65 2.18 4.59
N ASP A 101 -20.25 3.05 3.78
CA ASP A 101 -20.62 2.75 2.40
C ASP A 101 -19.39 2.72 1.48
N ILE A 102 -18.92 1.54 1.06
CA ILE A 102 -17.67 1.36 0.28
C ILE A 102 -17.67 2.12 -1.07
N SER A 103 -18.83 2.45 -1.63
CA SER A 103 -18.97 3.13 -2.92
C SER A 103 -18.29 4.51 -2.99
N TRP A 104 -18.20 5.23 -1.87
CA TRP A 104 -17.47 6.51 -1.80
C TRP A 104 -15.99 6.39 -2.15
N ILE A 105 -15.36 5.27 -1.80
CA ILE A 105 -13.93 5.00 -1.98
C ILE A 105 -13.67 4.65 -3.45
N GLU A 106 -14.61 3.92 -4.08
CA GLU A 106 -14.57 3.63 -5.51
C GLU A 106 -14.77 4.90 -6.35
N GLN A 107 -15.67 5.80 -5.93
CA GLN A 107 -15.90 7.10 -6.59
C GLN A 107 -14.70 8.04 -6.49
N ASP A 108 -14.01 8.07 -5.35
CA ASP A 108 -12.79 8.86 -5.15
C ASP A 108 -11.56 8.25 -5.89
N GLY A 109 -11.72 7.05 -6.45
CA GLY A 109 -10.70 6.36 -7.25
C GLY A 109 -9.48 5.90 -6.46
N GLY A 110 -9.58 5.85 -5.12
CA GLY A 110 -8.49 5.44 -4.24
C GLY A 110 -8.65 5.92 -2.80
N TYR A 111 -7.80 5.43 -1.90
CA TYR A 111 -7.80 5.80 -0.49
C TYR A 111 -6.41 6.19 -0.01
N GLN A 112 -6.33 7.03 1.02
CA GLN A 112 -5.07 7.46 1.62
C GLN A 112 -4.72 6.57 2.81
N LEU A 113 -3.55 5.96 2.80
CA LEU A 113 -3.02 5.17 3.91
C LEU A 113 -1.60 5.67 4.25
N PHE A 114 -1.41 6.16 5.48
CA PHE A 114 -0.12 6.66 6.00
C PHE A 114 0.61 7.66 5.08
N GLY A 115 -0.13 8.59 4.45
CA GLY A 115 0.46 9.59 3.56
C GLY A 115 0.70 9.11 2.13
N GLN A 116 0.33 7.87 1.80
CA GLN A 116 0.35 7.34 0.43
C GLN A 116 -1.07 7.17 -0.11
N ARG A 117 -1.30 7.57 -1.37
CA ARG A 117 -2.57 7.35 -2.06
C ARG A 117 -2.54 6.02 -2.80
N TRP A 118 -3.46 5.14 -2.46
CA TRP A 118 -3.66 3.84 -3.10
C TRP A 118 -4.80 3.93 -4.10
N PRO A 119 -4.55 3.77 -5.41
CA PRO A 119 -5.59 3.87 -6.43
C PRO A 119 -6.48 2.62 -6.44
N ILE A 120 -7.75 2.82 -6.80
CA ILE A 120 -8.72 1.75 -7.06
C ILE A 120 -9.25 1.93 -8.48
N PRO A 121 -9.08 0.94 -9.39
CA PRO A 121 -8.41 -0.35 -9.22
C PRO A 121 -6.89 -0.21 -9.06
N GLU A 122 -6.26 -1.20 -8.43
CA GLU A 122 -4.80 -1.25 -8.26
C GLU A 122 -4.11 -1.34 -9.64
N ALA A 123 -3.60 -0.22 -10.13
CA ALA A 123 -2.89 -0.13 -11.39
C ALA A 123 -1.40 0.10 -11.13
N THR A 124 -0.56 -0.82 -11.62
CA THR A 124 0.88 -0.57 -11.67
C THR A 124 1.17 0.50 -12.74
N PRO A 125 1.91 1.58 -12.42
CA PRO A 125 2.23 2.61 -13.39
C PRO A 125 3.04 2.04 -14.55
N THR A 126 2.79 2.52 -15.76
CA THR A 126 3.55 2.07 -16.93
C THR A 126 4.97 2.64 -16.91
N LEU A 127 5.91 1.96 -17.56
CA LEU A 127 7.29 2.44 -17.67
C LEU A 127 7.36 3.84 -18.31
N GLU A 128 6.50 4.11 -19.28
CA GLU A 128 6.39 5.41 -19.96
C GLU A 128 5.86 6.51 -19.02
N GLN A 129 4.89 6.20 -18.16
CA GLN A 129 4.39 7.14 -17.14
C GLN A 129 5.45 7.50 -16.11
N LEU A 130 6.36 6.57 -15.81
CA LEU A 130 7.50 6.81 -14.92
C LEU A 130 8.67 7.51 -15.61
N GLY A 131 8.60 7.75 -16.92
CA GLY A 131 9.69 8.32 -17.71
C GLY A 131 10.89 7.38 -17.87
N ILE A 132 10.70 6.07 -17.66
CA ILE A 132 11.77 5.06 -17.69
C ILE A 132 11.84 4.45 -19.09
N PRO A 133 13.02 4.45 -19.74
CA PRO A 133 13.20 3.84 -21.05
C PRO A 133 12.88 2.35 -21.01
N ARG A 134 12.02 1.91 -21.93
CA ARG A 134 11.69 0.49 -22.13
C ARG A 134 12.86 -0.23 -22.81
N MET A 135 13.35 -1.31 -22.22
CA MET A 135 14.53 -2.08 -22.69
C MET A 135 14.18 -3.38 -23.43
N PHE A 136 12.91 -3.62 -23.74
CA PHE A 136 12.41 -4.84 -24.39
C PHE A 136 11.44 -4.49 -25.54
N PRO A 137 11.31 -5.35 -26.57
CA PRO A 137 10.50 -5.05 -27.75
C PRO A 137 9.01 -4.84 -27.40
N PRO A 138 8.25 -4.08 -28.22
CA PRO A 138 6.80 -4.00 -28.12
C PRO A 138 6.15 -5.39 -28.28
N GLU A 139 4.98 -5.60 -27.67
CA GLU A 139 4.25 -6.87 -27.79
C GLU A 139 3.87 -7.17 -29.25
N PRO A 140 3.84 -8.45 -29.68
CA PRO A 140 4.06 -9.68 -28.90
C PRO A 140 5.54 -10.11 -28.84
N PHE A 141 5.98 -10.61 -27.67
CA PHE A 141 7.30 -11.20 -27.48
C PHE A 141 7.28 -12.33 -26.44
N ASP A 142 8.31 -13.18 -26.44
CA ASP A 142 8.50 -14.18 -25.38
C ASP A 142 9.07 -13.53 -24.12
N HIS A 143 8.28 -13.55 -23.04
CA HIS A 143 8.67 -12.99 -21.74
C HIS A 143 9.91 -13.67 -21.17
N ALA A 144 10.09 -14.98 -21.41
CA ALA A 144 11.23 -15.72 -20.91
C ALA A 144 12.53 -15.28 -21.60
N GLU A 145 12.50 -15.06 -22.92
CA GLU A 145 13.64 -14.55 -23.67
C GLU A 145 13.97 -13.10 -23.28
N ALA A 146 12.96 -12.25 -23.12
CA ALA A 146 13.15 -10.87 -22.68
C ALA A 146 13.77 -10.80 -21.27
N LEU A 147 13.26 -11.56 -20.30
CA LEU A 147 13.82 -11.63 -18.94
C LEU A 147 15.25 -12.16 -18.94
N ARG A 148 15.57 -13.19 -19.73
CA ARG A 148 16.94 -13.70 -19.88
C ARG A 148 17.87 -12.66 -20.48
N THR A 149 17.40 -11.89 -21.44
CA THR A 149 18.18 -10.82 -22.07
C THR A 149 18.45 -9.69 -21.08
N LEU A 150 17.43 -9.24 -20.35
CA LEU A 150 17.59 -8.24 -19.28
C LEU A 150 18.50 -8.72 -18.14
N LEU A 151 18.43 -10.00 -17.78
CA LEU A 151 19.34 -10.58 -16.78
C LEU A 151 20.79 -10.55 -17.26
N ARG A 152 21.03 -10.89 -18.54
CA ARG A 152 22.37 -10.83 -19.14
C ARG A 152 22.90 -9.40 -19.18
N THR A 153 22.06 -8.42 -19.54
CA THR A 153 22.47 -7.01 -19.54
C THR A 153 22.73 -6.49 -18.13
N MET A 154 21.92 -6.88 -17.14
CA MET A 154 22.14 -6.55 -15.73
C MET A 154 23.47 -7.13 -15.20
N LEU A 155 23.78 -8.39 -15.50
CA LEU A 155 25.03 -9.02 -15.09
C LEU A 155 26.24 -8.38 -15.76
N PHE A 156 26.13 -8.05 -17.05
CA PHE A 156 27.19 -7.39 -17.80
C PHE A 156 27.49 -6.00 -17.24
N THR A 157 26.45 -5.20 -16.96
CA THR A 157 26.61 -3.85 -16.42
C THR A 157 27.13 -3.85 -14.99
N TYR A 158 26.73 -4.83 -14.17
CA TYR A 158 27.34 -5.07 -12.87
C TYR A 158 28.84 -5.41 -12.99
N TYR A 159 29.22 -6.29 -13.93
CA TYR A 159 30.63 -6.62 -14.16
C TYR A 159 31.44 -5.38 -14.59
N GLN A 160 30.92 -4.57 -15.51
CA GLN A 160 31.56 -3.30 -15.90
C GLN A 160 31.73 -2.35 -14.71
N LEU A 161 30.69 -2.21 -13.89
CA LEU A 161 30.73 -1.39 -12.68
C LEU A 161 31.80 -1.87 -11.68
N THR A 162 31.94 -3.19 -11.49
CA THR A 162 33.00 -3.74 -10.64
C THR A 162 34.39 -3.50 -11.22
N ASN A 163 34.55 -3.58 -12.55
CA ASN A 163 35.83 -3.27 -13.18
C ASN A 163 36.19 -1.80 -13.01
N ASP A 164 35.23 -0.88 -13.21
CA ASP A 164 35.45 0.55 -13.04
C ASP A 164 35.83 0.92 -11.60
N LEU A 165 35.22 0.25 -10.61
CA LEU A 165 35.59 0.41 -9.19
C LEU A 165 36.97 -0.14 -8.85
N LEU A 166 37.39 -1.20 -9.56
CA LEU A 166 38.70 -1.82 -9.39
C LEU A 166 39.79 -1.12 -10.21
N GLN A 167 39.44 -0.18 -11.09
CA GLN A 167 40.44 0.63 -11.76
C GLN A 167 41.17 1.48 -10.71
N PRO A 168 42.52 1.54 -10.78
CA PRO A 168 43.25 2.46 -9.93
C PRO A 168 42.68 3.86 -10.17
N ILE A 169 42.49 4.63 -9.08
CA ILE A 169 42.21 6.06 -9.17
C ILE A 169 43.27 6.61 -10.11
N GLN A 170 42.86 7.05 -11.30
CA GLN A 170 43.80 7.60 -12.27
C GLN A 170 44.52 8.72 -11.52
N PRO A 171 45.86 8.66 -11.38
CA PRO A 171 46.58 9.78 -10.83
C PRO A 171 46.13 10.98 -11.65
N TYR A 172 45.79 12.09 -10.99
CA TYR A 172 45.64 13.36 -11.67
C TYR A 172 46.89 13.48 -12.55
N GLU A 173 46.75 13.25 -13.87
CA GLU A 173 47.74 13.68 -14.84
C GLU A 173 47.73 15.17 -14.61
N ALA A 174 48.69 15.63 -13.81
CA ALA A 174 48.95 17.03 -13.62
C ALA A 174 49.13 17.57 -15.02
N SER A 175 48.07 18.20 -15.53
CA SER A 175 48.13 19.11 -16.66
C SER A 175 48.93 20.32 -16.18
N GLY A 176 50.21 20.07 -15.94
CA GLY A 176 51.28 21.00 -15.69
C GLY A 176 52.17 20.94 -16.92
N GLY A 177 51.61 21.29 -18.07
CA GLY A 177 52.39 21.84 -19.17
C GLY A 177 52.95 23.21 -18.75
N GLY A 178 53.73 23.25 -17.68
CA GLY A 178 54.42 24.40 -17.15
C GLY A 178 55.91 24.14 -17.31
N SER A 179 56.49 24.72 -18.34
CA SER A 179 57.94 24.81 -18.56
C SER A 179 58.67 25.13 -17.25
N VAL A 180 59.62 24.28 -16.88
CA VAL A 180 60.58 24.54 -15.80
C VAL A 180 61.35 25.84 -16.13
N PRO A 181 61.29 26.91 -15.31
CA PRO A 181 62.26 27.97 -15.41
C PRO A 181 63.48 27.60 -14.56
N THR A 182 64.61 27.47 -15.24
CA THR A 182 65.95 27.40 -14.69
C THR A 182 66.18 28.47 -13.61
N ALA A 183 66.76 28.04 -12.49
CA ALA A 183 67.15 28.88 -11.38
C ALA A 183 68.21 29.93 -11.78
N ALA A 184 67.90 31.21 -11.59
CA ALA A 184 68.90 32.27 -11.39
C ALA A 184 68.26 33.54 -10.81
N SER A 185 68.74 33.97 -9.63
CA SER A 185 68.70 35.33 -9.03
C SER A 185 67.32 35.96 -8.75
N ALA A 186 67.08 36.73 -7.70
CA ALA A 186 67.84 37.15 -6.54
C ALA A 186 66.84 37.66 -5.48
N THR A 187 67.23 37.51 -4.22
CA THR A 187 66.93 38.33 -3.04
C THR A 187 66.03 39.56 -3.22
N GLU A 188 64.89 39.62 -2.49
CA GLU A 188 64.51 40.80 -1.68
C GLU A 188 63.30 40.52 -0.75
N SER A 189 63.63 40.44 0.54
CA SER A 189 62.97 40.98 1.74
C SER A 189 61.46 41.21 1.85
N GLN A 190 60.85 40.42 2.75
CA GLN A 190 59.93 40.80 3.86
C GLN A 190 59.02 42.04 3.73
N GLN A 191 57.69 41.84 3.87
CA GLN A 191 56.88 42.58 4.84
C GLN A 191 55.53 41.91 5.16
N LEU A 192 55.20 41.93 6.45
CA LEU A 192 53.99 41.47 7.11
C LEU A 192 52.79 42.39 6.81
N PHE A 193 51.58 41.85 6.64
CA PHE A 193 50.41 42.17 7.50
C PHE A 193 49.16 41.37 7.09
N ASN A 194 48.49 40.83 8.12
CA ASN A 194 47.14 40.28 8.06
C ASN A 194 46.11 41.41 8.17
N SER A 195 45.03 41.38 7.41
CA SER A 195 43.72 41.87 7.89
C SER A 195 42.58 41.47 6.95
N ASN A 196 41.58 40.80 7.54
CA ASN A 196 40.22 40.65 7.05
C ASN A 196 39.58 42.03 6.77
N ALA A 197 38.77 42.13 5.71
CA ALA A 197 37.32 42.40 5.81
C ALA A 197 36.73 43.07 4.55
N THR A 198 35.55 42.54 4.18
CA THR A 198 34.38 43.22 3.60
C THR A 198 34.19 43.26 2.08
N GLU A 199 33.02 42.75 1.75
CA GLU A 199 32.30 42.61 0.50
C GLU A 199 31.98 43.95 -0.20
N GLU A 200 31.96 43.93 -1.54
CA GLU A 200 30.78 44.18 -2.39
C GLU A 200 31.13 44.89 -3.71
N LYS A 201 30.46 44.41 -4.78
CA LYS A 201 30.30 44.94 -6.14
C LYS A 201 31.36 44.56 -7.19
N GLN A 202 31.08 43.48 -7.92
CA GLN A 202 30.76 43.60 -9.35
C GLN A 202 30.17 42.29 -9.90
N GLN A 203 28.94 42.38 -10.40
CA GLN A 203 28.27 41.38 -11.20
C GLN A 203 28.33 41.84 -12.66
N GLU A 204 29.11 41.13 -13.47
CA GLU A 204 28.96 40.91 -14.91
C GLU A 204 30.30 40.36 -15.43
N ASN A 205 30.35 39.06 -15.69
CA ASN A 205 30.74 38.46 -16.96
C ASN A 205 30.97 36.94 -16.73
N LEU A 206 29.90 36.15 -16.88
CA LEU A 206 29.97 34.69 -16.96
C LEU A 206 30.41 34.32 -18.39
N GLU A 207 31.66 34.63 -18.73
CA GLU A 207 32.33 33.99 -19.86
C GLU A 207 32.91 32.66 -19.37
N ALA A 208 32.41 31.58 -19.97
CA ALA A 208 32.83 30.22 -19.76
C ALA A 208 34.35 30.07 -19.98
N ALA A 209 35.11 30.06 -18.89
CA ALA A 209 36.45 29.53 -18.89
C ALA A 209 36.36 27.99 -18.99
N PRO A 210 37.08 27.33 -19.92
CA PRO A 210 37.06 25.88 -20.01
C PRO A 210 37.84 25.32 -18.83
N VAL A 211 37.13 24.91 -17.78
CA VAL A 211 37.73 24.26 -16.62
C VAL A 211 38.20 22.88 -17.06
N ALA A 212 39.51 22.75 -17.23
CA ALA A 212 40.18 21.48 -17.52
C ALA A 212 40.16 20.61 -16.26
N ASP A 213 39.08 19.86 -16.04
CA ASP A 213 38.90 18.91 -14.93
C ASP A 213 38.60 17.48 -15.46
N GLY A 214 39.22 17.13 -16.59
CA GLY A 214 38.72 16.11 -17.52
C GLY A 214 39.03 14.64 -17.22
N VAL A 215 39.44 14.24 -16.01
CA VAL A 215 39.81 12.82 -15.77
C VAL A 215 39.14 12.23 -14.53
N ALA A 216 39.17 12.91 -13.38
CA ALA A 216 38.42 12.46 -12.20
C ALA A 216 36.90 12.48 -12.49
N ASP A 217 36.43 13.55 -13.13
CA ASP A 217 35.01 13.71 -13.51
C ASP A 217 34.55 12.64 -14.50
N VAL A 218 35.44 12.17 -15.40
CA VAL A 218 35.11 11.14 -16.40
C VAL A 218 34.89 9.76 -15.75
N THR A 219 35.68 9.39 -14.75
CA THR A 219 35.49 8.12 -14.02
C THR A 219 34.22 8.14 -13.17
N THR A 220 33.94 9.26 -12.48
CA THR A 220 32.71 9.43 -11.71
C THR A 220 31.47 9.50 -12.59
N THR A 221 31.60 10.01 -13.82
CA THR A 221 30.52 10.02 -14.82
C THR A 221 30.22 8.61 -15.31
N ARG A 222 31.23 7.83 -15.71
CA ARG A 222 31.02 6.43 -16.17
C ARG A 222 30.38 5.54 -15.11
N LEU A 223 30.80 5.66 -13.86
CA LEU A 223 30.21 4.92 -12.75
C LEU A 223 28.72 5.29 -12.56
N ARG A 224 28.39 6.58 -12.65
CA ARG A 224 27.01 7.06 -12.58
C ARG A 224 26.17 6.55 -13.75
N ASP A 225 26.70 6.55 -14.96
CA ASP A 225 26.02 6.06 -16.15
C ASP A 225 25.71 4.55 -16.03
N HIS A 226 26.68 3.75 -15.59
CA HIS A 226 26.47 2.31 -15.36
C HIS A 226 25.46 2.06 -14.23
N LEU A 227 25.46 2.86 -13.16
CA LEU A 227 24.47 2.77 -12.08
C LEU A 227 23.05 3.10 -12.57
N GLN A 228 22.88 4.19 -13.32
CA GLN A 228 21.58 4.57 -13.87
C GLN A 228 21.06 3.52 -14.87
N HIS A 229 21.96 2.95 -15.67
CA HIS A 229 21.60 1.86 -16.59
C HIS A 229 21.20 0.58 -15.85
N LEU A 230 21.91 0.23 -14.77
CA LEU A 230 21.55 -0.90 -13.90
C LEU A 230 20.16 -0.69 -13.27
N GLU A 231 19.91 0.49 -12.70
CA GLU A 231 18.61 0.86 -12.12
C GLU A 231 17.48 0.71 -13.14
N THR A 232 17.67 1.29 -14.32
CA THR A 232 16.70 1.19 -15.44
C THR A 232 16.46 -0.28 -15.81
N THR A 233 17.50 -1.09 -15.88
CA THR A 233 17.40 -2.52 -16.23
C THR A 233 16.63 -3.30 -15.17
N VAL A 234 16.89 -3.03 -13.89
CA VAL A 234 16.18 -3.67 -12.75
C VAL A 234 14.70 -3.30 -12.74
N ILE A 235 14.36 -2.03 -12.98
CA ILE A 235 12.96 -1.61 -13.04
C ILE A 235 12.23 -2.27 -14.23
N ASN A 236 12.87 -2.32 -15.41
CA ASN A 236 12.33 -3.05 -16.56
C ASN A 236 12.13 -4.55 -16.28
N PHE A 237 13.08 -5.18 -15.59
CA PHE A 237 13.00 -6.58 -15.19
C PHE A 237 11.85 -6.81 -14.20
N GLN A 238 11.73 -5.97 -13.18
CA GLN A 238 10.64 -6.02 -12.20
C GLN A 238 9.28 -5.80 -12.87
N TYR A 239 9.19 -4.89 -13.83
CA TYR A 239 7.98 -4.66 -14.61
C TYR A 239 7.53 -5.93 -15.35
N LEU A 240 8.43 -6.60 -16.07
CA LEU A 240 8.10 -7.86 -16.75
C LEU A 240 7.71 -8.98 -15.77
N MET A 241 8.39 -9.09 -14.62
CA MET A 241 7.97 -10.04 -13.58
C MET A 241 6.58 -9.72 -13.03
N ASN A 242 6.26 -8.44 -12.85
CA ASN A 242 4.96 -8.02 -12.35
C ASN A 242 3.83 -8.40 -13.31
N GLN A 243 4.06 -8.34 -14.62
CA GLN A 243 3.10 -8.77 -15.64
C GLN A 243 2.82 -10.28 -15.60
N LEU A 244 3.77 -11.10 -15.14
CA LEU A 244 3.60 -12.55 -15.01
C LEU A 244 2.87 -12.98 -13.72
N ARG A 245 2.66 -12.07 -12.75
CA ARG A 245 2.02 -12.38 -11.46
C ARG A 245 0.61 -12.97 -11.58
N PRO A 246 -0.28 -12.46 -12.44
CA PRO A 246 -1.63 -13.04 -12.60
C PRO A 246 -1.58 -14.48 -13.12
N VAL A 247 -0.70 -14.77 -14.09
CA VAL A 247 -0.55 -16.12 -14.65
C VAL A 247 0.01 -17.08 -13.58
N GLN A 248 0.98 -16.64 -12.79
CA GLN A 248 1.50 -17.40 -11.66
C GLN A 248 0.41 -17.70 -10.62
N ALA A 249 -0.43 -16.72 -10.28
CA ALA A 249 -1.51 -16.91 -9.32
C ALA A 249 -2.52 -17.95 -9.81
N SER A 250 -2.90 -17.90 -11.09
CA SER A 250 -3.79 -18.89 -11.72
C SER A 250 -3.19 -20.30 -11.68
N ALA A 251 -1.92 -20.46 -12.05
CA ALA A 251 -1.24 -21.76 -11.98
C ALA A 251 -1.10 -22.28 -10.54
N SER A 252 -0.83 -21.38 -9.58
CA SER A 252 -0.81 -21.74 -8.15
C SER A 252 -2.18 -22.20 -7.66
N LEU A 253 -3.25 -21.57 -8.12
CA LEU A 253 -4.62 -21.96 -7.79
C LEU A 253 -4.97 -23.31 -8.41
N GLU A 254 -4.60 -23.54 -9.66
CA GLU A 254 -4.78 -24.82 -10.36
C GLU A 254 -4.13 -25.97 -9.58
N MET A 255 -2.85 -25.83 -9.22
CA MET A 255 -2.15 -26.83 -8.40
C MET A 255 -2.84 -27.11 -7.06
N LEU A 256 -3.32 -26.06 -6.38
CA LEU A 256 -4.04 -26.20 -5.13
C LEU A 256 -5.36 -26.96 -5.31
N LEU A 257 -6.11 -26.67 -6.37
CA LEU A 257 -7.37 -27.34 -6.67
C LEU A 257 -7.16 -28.80 -7.04
N GLU A 258 -6.12 -29.12 -7.83
CA GLU A 258 -5.73 -30.50 -8.14
C GLU A 258 -5.40 -31.29 -6.87
N GLU A 259 -4.64 -30.68 -5.95
CA GLU A 259 -4.33 -31.29 -4.66
C GLU A 259 -5.61 -31.55 -3.83
N GLN A 260 -6.54 -30.59 -3.82
CA GLN A 260 -7.81 -30.76 -3.11
C GLN A 260 -8.67 -31.88 -3.70
N VAL A 261 -8.72 -32.00 -5.02
CA VAL A 261 -9.46 -33.07 -5.70
C VAL A 261 -8.85 -34.42 -5.33
N LYS A 262 -7.53 -34.55 -5.48
CA LYS A 262 -6.81 -35.78 -5.12
C LYS A 262 -7.03 -36.18 -3.66
N ARG A 263 -6.95 -35.22 -2.73
CA ARG A 263 -7.22 -35.46 -1.31
C ARG A 263 -8.65 -35.97 -1.07
N ARG A 264 -9.65 -35.41 -1.77
CA ARG A 264 -11.03 -35.86 -1.64
C ARG A 264 -11.26 -37.24 -2.23
N GLU A 265 -10.60 -37.57 -3.34
CA GLU A 265 -10.65 -38.91 -3.93
C GLU A 265 -10.06 -39.96 -2.98
N GLU A 266 -8.90 -39.68 -2.40
CA GLU A 266 -8.24 -40.54 -1.41
C GLU A 266 -9.12 -40.74 -0.17
N GLN A 267 -9.71 -39.66 0.37
CA GLN A 267 -10.64 -39.73 1.49
C GLN A 267 -11.89 -40.57 1.16
N THR A 268 -12.45 -40.41 -0.03
CA THR A 268 -13.63 -41.16 -0.46
C THR A 268 -13.30 -42.64 -0.66
N LYS A 269 -12.13 -42.94 -1.22
CA LYS A 269 -11.63 -44.31 -1.35
C LYS A 269 -11.46 -44.97 0.02
N ALA A 270 -10.76 -44.30 0.95
CA ALA A 270 -10.58 -44.81 2.31
C ALA A 270 -11.91 -45.03 3.05
N LEU A 271 -12.90 -44.16 2.85
CA LEU A 271 -14.23 -44.31 3.43
C LEU A 271 -14.98 -45.51 2.82
N ARG A 272 -14.90 -45.70 1.50
CA ARG A 272 -15.48 -46.87 0.83
C ARG A 272 -14.85 -48.17 1.32
N ASP A 273 -13.52 -48.23 1.38
CA ASP A 273 -12.78 -49.40 1.87
C ASP A 273 -13.18 -49.74 3.32
N LYS A 274 -13.35 -48.72 4.17
CA LYS A 274 -13.81 -48.90 5.56
C LYS A 274 -15.26 -49.38 5.63
N CYS A 275 -16.16 -48.82 4.81
CA CYS A 275 -17.55 -49.27 4.74
C CYS A 275 -17.67 -50.72 4.24
N GLU A 276 -16.85 -51.13 3.28
CA GLU A 276 -16.77 -52.52 2.80
C GLU A 276 -16.31 -53.46 3.91
N SER A 277 -15.23 -53.10 4.62
CA SER A 277 -14.74 -53.87 5.77
C SER A 277 -15.81 -54.01 6.87
N ILE A 278 -16.56 -52.94 7.18
CA ILE A 278 -17.66 -52.99 8.16
C ILE A 278 -18.78 -53.90 7.66
N ARG A 279 -19.15 -53.81 6.38
CA ARG A 279 -20.19 -54.66 5.79
C ARG A 279 -19.82 -56.14 5.86
N ASP A 280 -18.57 -56.48 5.56
CA ASP A 280 -18.05 -57.84 5.68
C ASP A 280 -18.06 -58.34 7.13
N ALA A 281 -17.72 -57.47 8.08
CA ALA A 281 -17.77 -57.82 9.50
C ALA A 281 -19.21 -58.10 9.98
N ILE A 282 -20.18 -57.27 9.56
CA ILE A 282 -21.60 -57.49 9.87
C ILE A 282 -22.10 -58.79 9.26
N GLY A 283 -21.76 -59.08 7.99
CA GLY A 283 -22.16 -60.34 7.34
C GLY A 283 -21.60 -61.59 8.02
N LYS A 284 -20.42 -61.50 8.66
CA LYS A 284 -19.85 -62.59 9.48
C LYS A 284 -20.56 -62.77 10.83
N LEU A 285 -21.18 -61.71 11.35
CA LEU A 285 -21.90 -61.71 12.63
C LEU A 285 -23.38 -62.10 12.48
N SER A 286 -23.96 -61.97 11.28
CA SER A 286 -25.36 -62.31 11.00
C SER A 286 -25.58 -63.80 10.70
N PHE A 287 -25.00 -64.69 11.51
CA PHE A 287 -25.33 -66.13 11.56
C PHE A 287 -26.32 -66.43 12.68
#